data_AF-A0A7C5N3N4-F1
#
_entry.id   AF-A0A7C5N3N4-F1
#
_cell.length_a   1.000
_cell.length_b   1.000
_cell.length_c   1.000
_cell.angle_alpha   90.00
_cell.angle_beta   90.00
_cell.angle_gamma   90.00
#
_symmetry.space_group_name_H-M   'P 1'
#
loop_
_entity.id
_entity.type
_entity.pdbx_description
1 polymer ?
#
loop_
_entity_poly.entity_id
_entity_poly.type
_entity_poly.pdbx_seq_one_letter_code
_entity_poly.pdbx_strand_id
1 'polypeptide(L)'
;MVSQVLRKSEKTEERPAQRPIDMVHLSRQSLGDPGLEEEILRMFDQLAAAYVGRLRGAVKDDDTLLSLHSLKGASAGVGARAIASLTSEAEAEFRLEGKLSGERLADISMAVEEVRTYISELLGD
;
A
#
# COMPACT_ATOMS: atom_id res chain seq x y z
N MET A 1 -26.68 -46.34 2.36
CA MET A 1 -26.20 -45.86 3.68
C MET A 1 -24.81 -46.45 3.87
N VAL A 2 -23.67 -45.74 3.86
CA VAL A 2 -23.38 -44.31 3.98
C VAL A 2 -21.99 -44.08 3.34
N SER A 3 -21.95 -43.12 2.40
CA SER A 3 -20.98 -42.03 2.18
C SER A 3 -19.45 -42.20 2.20
N GLN A 4 -18.87 -41.55 1.16
CA GLN A 4 -17.66 -40.69 1.13
C GLN A 4 -16.29 -41.39 1.18
N VAL A 5 -15.48 -41.46 0.10
CA VAL A 5 -14.90 -40.38 -0.72
C VAL A 5 -14.37 -39.21 0.12
N LEU A 6 -13.16 -39.34 0.67
CA LEU A 6 -12.34 -38.20 1.09
C LEU A 6 -10.84 -38.54 1.00
N ARG A 7 -10.23 -38.16 -0.13
CA ARG A 7 -8.89 -37.55 -0.17
C ARG A 7 -8.71 -36.89 -1.54
N LYS A 8 -9.56 -35.89 -1.82
CA LYS A 8 -9.26 -34.92 -2.85
C LYS A 8 -8.40 -33.86 -2.19
N SER A 9 -7.12 -33.83 -2.58
CA SER A 9 -6.17 -32.76 -2.31
C SER A 9 -6.86 -31.40 -2.40
N GLU A 10 -7.05 -30.74 -1.26
CA GLU A 10 -7.34 -29.32 -1.18
C GLU A 10 -6.07 -28.57 -1.59
N LYS A 11 -5.86 -28.40 -2.90
CA LYS A 11 -5.04 -27.30 -3.39
C LYS A 11 -5.88 -26.05 -3.16
N THR A 12 -5.64 -25.35 -2.06
CA THR A 12 -5.98 -23.93 -1.96
C THR A 12 -5.34 -23.28 -3.18
N GLU A 13 -6.16 -22.79 -4.11
CA GLU A 13 -5.66 -21.92 -5.17
C GLU A 13 -5.13 -20.66 -4.49
N GLU A 14 -3.83 -20.65 -4.20
CA GLU A 14 -3.08 -19.45 -3.92
C GLU A 14 -3.29 -18.54 -5.13
N ARG A 15 -4.17 -17.53 -4.99
CA ARG A 15 -4.11 -16.37 -5.88
C ARG A 15 -2.65 -15.91 -5.77
N PRO A 16 -1.92 -15.76 -6.89
CA PRO A 16 -0.55 -15.26 -6.81
C PRO A 16 -0.61 -13.98 -6.00
N ALA A 17 0.15 -13.93 -4.89
CA ALA A 17 0.22 -12.75 -4.05
C ALA A 17 0.47 -11.56 -4.98
N GLN A 18 -0.48 -10.63 -5.05
CA GLN A 18 -0.27 -9.44 -5.86
C GLN A 18 0.93 -8.74 -5.28
N ARG A 19 1.92 -8.45 -6.14
CA ARG A 19 3.12 -7.75 -5.71
C ARG A 19 2.72 -6.43 -5.05
N PRO A 20 3.47 -5.95 -4.03
CA PRO A 20 3.16 -4.70 -3.35
C PRO A 20 3.06 -3.49 -4.29
N ILE A 21 3.81 -3.52 -5.41
CA ILE A 21 3.73 -2.56 -6.51
C ILE A 21 3.39 -3.26 -7.82
N ASP A 22 2.42 -2.71 -8.57
CA ASP A 22 2.16 -3.10 -9.95
C ASP A 22 3.24 -2.52 -10.89
N MET A 23 4.27 -3.30 -11.19
CA MET A 23 5.36 -2.89 -12.07
C MET A 23 4.90 -2.60 -13.51
N VAL A 24 3.78 -3.18 -13.98
CA VAL A 24 3.22 -2.85 -15.29
C VAL A 24 2.59 -1.46 -15.27
N HIS A 25 1.95 -1.09 -14.16
CA HIS A 25 1.46 0.27 -13.95
C HIS A 25 2.62 1.26 -13.92
N LEU A 26 3.64 1.00 -13.11
CA LEU A 26 4.80 1.87 -12.98
C LEU A 26 5.50 2.07 -14.32
N SER A 27 5.72 1.00 -15.09
CA SER A 27 6.36 1.09 -16.40
C SER A 27 5.58 1.95 -17.40
N ARG A 28 4.24 1.98 -17.30
CA ARG A 28 3.44 2.90 -18.12
C ARG A 28 3.61 4.35 -17.71
N GLN A 29 3.79 4.62 -16.42
CA GLN A 29 4.00 5.98 -15.89
C GLN A 29 5.40 6.52 -16.22
N SER A 30 6.40 5.63 -16.30
CA SER A 30 7.77 5.96 -16.67
C SER A 30 8.05 5.88 -18.18
N LEU A 31 7.03 5.61 -19.01
CA LEU A 31 7.18 5.33 -20.45
C LEU A 31 8.16 4.17 -20.75
N GLY A 32 8.33 3.26 -19.79
CA GLY A 32 9.24 2.12 -19.87
C GLY A 32 10.70 2.45 -19.65
N ASP A 33 11.04 3.64 -19.15
CA ASP A 33 12.41 4.02 -18.80
C ASP A 33 12.79 3.45 -17.41
N PRO A 34 13.73 2.49 -17.33
CA PRO A 34 14.09 1.85 -16.05
C PRO A 34 14.75 2.80 -15.06
N GLY A 35 15.51 3.79 -15.53
CA GLY A 35 16.16 4.77 -14.66
C GLY A 35 15.13 5.67 -13.97
N LEU A 36 14.10 6.07 -14.71
CA LEU A 36 12.97 6.80 -14.16
C LEU A 36 12.12 5.94 -13.22
N GLU A 37 11.93 4.64 -13.51
CA GLU A 37 11.25 3.71 -12.59
C GLU A 37 11.97 3.67 -11.24
N GLU A 38 13.29 3.50 -11.22
CA GLU A 38 14.05 3.49 -9.97
C GLU A 38 13.99 4.82 -9.22
N GLU A 39 14.05 5.95 -9.92
CA GLU A 39 13.92 7.28 -9.30
C GLU A 39 12.55 7.45 -8.64
N ILE A 40 11.47 7.06 -9.33
CA ILE A 40 10.11 7.10 -8.79
C ILE A 40 10.00 6.22 -7.54
N LEU A 41 10.59 5.02 -7.56
CA LEU A 41 10.56 4.11 -6.40
C LEU A 41 11.32 4.67 -5.20
N ARG A 42 12.51 5.23 -5.40
CA ARG A 42 13.29 5.89 -4.33
C ARG A 42 12.53 7.07 -3.73
N MET A 43 11.95 7.92 -4.57
CA MET A 43 11.14 9.05 -4.11
C MET A 43 9.90 8.58 -3.33
N PHE A 44 9.25 7.52 -3.81
CA PHE A 44 8.06 6.97 -3.18
C PHE A 44 8.37 6.34 -1.81
N ASP A 45 9.45 5.59 -1.66
CA ASP A 45 9.88 5.01 -0.37
C ASP A 45 10.02 6.10 0.72
N GLN A 46 10.75 7.17 0.39
CA GLN A 46 10.96 8.31 1.30
C GLN A 46 9.63 9.01 1.64
N LEU A 47 8.79 9.22 0.62
CA LEU A 47 7.48 9.84 0.78
C LEU A 47 6.57 9.00 1.69
N ALA A 48 6.49 7.70 1.46
CA ALA A 48 5.62 6.80 2.20
C ALA A 48 6.01 6.74 3.68
N ALA A 49 7.30 6.60 3.98
CA ALA A 49 7.82 6.63 5.34
C ALA A 49 7.49 7.96 6.05
N ALA A 50 7.67 9.09 5.36
CA ALA A 50 7.38 10.41 5.93
C ALA A 50 5.90 10.59 6.27
N TYR A 51 4.98 10.14 5.41
CA TYR A 51 3.54 10.27 5.66
C TYR A 51 3.03 9.33 6.76
N VAL A 52 3.56 8.11 6.87
CA VAL A 52 3.25 7.25 8.04
C VAL A 52 3.73 7.90 9.33
N GLY A 53 4.93 8.49 9.33
CA GLY A 53 5.44 9.25 10.48
C GLY A 53 4.51 10.40 10.87
N ARG A 54 4.00 11.15 9.89
CA ARG A 54 3.01 12.22 10.11
C ARG A 54 1.70 11.69 10.67
N LEU A 55 1.15 10.61 10.13
CA LEU A 55 -0.09 10.00 10.63
C LEU A 55 0.04 9.54 12.09
N ARG A 56 1.22 9.01 12.48
CA ARG A 56 1.49 8.61 13.87
C ARG A 56 1.58 9.78 14.84
N GLY A 57 2.04 10.95 14.36
CA GLY A 57 2.24 12.15 15.17
C GLY A 57 1.16 13.22 15.01
N ALA A 58 0.13 12.99 14.17
CA ALA A 58 -0.87 13.98 13.86
C ALA A 58 -1.74 14.30 15.08
N VAL A 59 -1.84 15.58 15.39
CA VAL A 59 -2.71 16.10 16.48
C VAL A 59 -3.90 16.86 15.91
N LYS A 60 -3.79 17.33 14.66
CA LYS A 60 -4.83 18.09 13.97
C LYS A 60 -5.47 17.25 12.88
N ASP A 61 -6.78 17.44 12.73
CA ASP A 61 -7.59 16.77 11.72
C ASP A 61 -7.10 17.07 10.30
N ASP A 62 -6.77 18.33 10.01
CA ASP A 62 -6.25 18.76 8.70
C ASP A 62 -4.94 18.06 8.33
N ASP A 63 -4.04 17.86 9.31
CA ASP A 63 -2.76 17.16 9.08
C ASP A 63 -2.99 15.67 8.77
N THR A 64 -4.00 15.06 9.40
CA THR A 64 -4.39 13.66 9.15
C THR A 64 -5.00 13.52 7.76
N LEU A 65 -5.98 14.37 7.42
CA LEU A 65 -6.63 14.36 6.11
C LEU A 65 -5.64 14.62 4.97
N LEU A 66 -4.74 15.60 5.14
CA LEU A 66 -3.69 15.87 4.17
C LEU A 66 -2.78 14.66 3.99
N SER A 67 -2.37 14.02 5.08
CA SER A 67 -1.48 12.87 5.03
C SER A 67 -2.13 11.66 4.35
N LEU A 68 -3.39 11.36 4.66
CA LEU A 68 -4.16 10.30 4.01
C LEU A 68 -4.35 10.60 2.51
N HIS A 69 -4.74 11.82 2.17
CA HIS A 69 -4.96 12.25 0.79
C HIS A 69 -3.69 12.16 -0.06
N SER A 70 -2.57 12.67 0.46
CA SER A 70 -1.28 12.64 -0.24
C SER A 70 -0.75 11.23 -0.40
N LEU A 71 -0.81 10.40 0.65
CA LEU A 71 -0.36 9.01 0.58
C LEU A 71 -1.22 8.19 -0.40
N LYS A 72 -2.53 8.42 -0.42
CA LYS A 72 -3.45 7.82 -1.42
C LYS A 72 -3.04 8.15 -2.84
N GLY A 73 -2.86 9.45 -3.14
CA GLY A 73 -2.51 9.92 -4.48
C GLY A 73 -1.16 9.38 -4.96
N ALA A 74 -0.13 9.46 -4.12
CA ALA A 74 1.19 8.94 -4.45
C ALA A 74 1.17 7.43 -4.69
N SER A 75 0.47 6.67 -3.83
CA SER A 75 0.37 5.22 -3.94
C SER A 75 -0.38 4.80 -5.20
N ALA A 76 -1.46 5.51 -5.55
CA ALA A 76 -2.18 5.26 -6.78
C ALA A 76 -1.34 5.53 -8.03
N GLY A 77 -0.50 6.58 -8.00
CA GLY A 77 0.39 6.94 -9.11
C GLY A 77 1.54 5.95 -9.34
N VAL A 78 2.05 5.31 -8.29
CA VAL A 78 3.13 4.30 -8.39
C VAL A 78 2.60 2.88 -8.60
N GLY A 79 1.30 2.65 -8.36
CA GLY A 79 0.68 1.33 -8.47
C GLY A 79 0.70 0.51 -7.18
N ALA A 80 0.97 1.16 -6.03
CA ALA A 80 0.87 0.57 -4.69
C ALA A 80 -0.60 0.50 -4.22
N ARG A 81 -1.38 -0.37 -4.86
CA ARG A 81 -2.86 -0.40 -4.73
C ARG A 81 -3.36 -0.66 -3.31
N ALA A 82 -2.68 -1.51 -2.54
CA ALA A 82 -3.07 -1.81 -1.17
C ALA A 82 -3.06 -0.53 -0.29
N ILE A 83 -1.97 0.24 -0.36
CA ILE A 83 -1.86 1.52 0.37
C ILE A 83 -2.92 2.51 -0.13
N ALA A 84 -3.12 2.62 -1.45
CA ALA A 84 -4.14 3.51 -2.01
C ALA A 84 -5.56 3.17 -1.53
N SER A 85 -5.92 1.89 -1.41
CA SER A 85 -7.22 1.46 -0.89
C SER A 85 -7.37 1.80 0.59
N LEU A 86 -6.40 1.37 1.41
CA LEU A 86 -6.43 1.57 2.86
C LEU A 86 -6.49 3.05 3.22
N THR A 87 -5.71 3.90 2.55
CA THR A 87 -5.74 5.34 2.77
C THR A 87 -7.01 6.00 2.26
N SER A 88 -7.62 5.50 1.18
CA SER A 88 -8.92 5.97 0.72
C SER A 88 -10.04 5.64 1.71
N GLU A 89 -10.04 4.42 2.25
CA GLU A 89 -11.01 3.97 3.26
C GLU A 89 -10.83 4.78 4.55
N ALA A 90 -9.59 4.90 5.03
CA ALA A 90 -9.27 5.71 6.20
C ALA A 90 -9.62 7.19 6.02
N GLU A 91 -9.39 7.78 4.83
CA GLU A 91 -9.77 9.18 4.56
C GLU A 91 -11.30 9.37 4.61
N ALA A 92 -12.06 8.40 4.08
CA ALA A 92 -13.52 8.44 4.11
C ALA A 92 -14.06 8.25 5.53
N GLU A 93 -13.57 7.27 6.27
CA GLU A 93 -13.91 7.04 7.69
C GLU A 93 -13.58 8.28 8.53
N PHE A 94 -12.40 8.87 8.34
CA PHE A 94 -11.98 10.07 9.07
C PHE A 94 -12.90 11.26 8.80
N ARG A 95 -13.33 11.49 7.56
CA ARG A 95 -14.26 12.58 7.23
C ARG A 95 -15.63 12.42 7.88
N LEU A 96 -16.05 11.19 8.19
CA LEU A 96 -17.32 10.90 8.82
C LEU A 96 -17.22 10.94 10.35
N GLU A 97 -16.14 10.40 10.91
CA GLU A 97 -16.02 10.14 12.35
C GLU A 97 -15.06 11.10 13.07
N GLY A 98 -14.25 11.87 12.35
CA GLY A 98 -13.25 12.79 12.90
C GLY A 98 -12.11 12.09 13.63
N LYS A 99 -11.89 10.80 13.38
CA LYS A 99 -10.85 10.00 14.05
C LYS A 99 -10.24 8.97 13.10
N LEU A 100 -8.94 8.76 13.24
CA LEU A 100 -8.23 7.64 12.62
C LEU A 100 -8.09 6.54 13.67
N SER A 101 -8.62 5.35 13.40
CA SER A 101 -8.48 4.24 14.33
C SER A 101 -7.04 3.71 14.35
N GLY A 102 -6.61 3.18 15.50
CA GLY A 102 -5.28 2.56 15.62
C GLY A 102 -5.11 1.35 14.71
N GLU A 103 -6.20 0.62 14.43
CA GLU A 103 -6.23 -0.50 13.48
C GLU A 103 -5.93 -0.01 12.06
N ARG A 104 -6.60 1.04 11.57
CA ARG A 104 -6.36 1.61 10.24
C ARG A 104 -4.93 2.11 10.10
N LEU A 105 -4.42 2.77 11.14
CA LEU A 105 -3.04 3.23 11.14
C LEU A 105 -2.05 2.05 11.09
N ALA A 106 -2.33 0.95 11.81
CA ALA A 106 -1.52 -0.26 11.77
C ALA A 106 -1.55 -0.92 10.39
N ASP A 107 -2.73 -1.05 9.78
CA ASP A 107 -2.90 -1.63 8.44
C ASP A 107 -2.15 -0.81 7.38
N ILE A 108 -2.31 0.52 7.38
CA ILE A 108 -1.56 1.42 6.48
C ILE A 108 -0.06 1.28 6.70
N SER A 109 0.38 1.24 7.97
CA SER A 109 1.80 1.11 8.28
C SER A 109 2.39 -0.21 7.81
N MET A 110 1.65 -1.31 7.97
CA MET A 110 2.09 -2.63 7.53
C MET A 110 2.19 -2.69 6.01
N ALA A 111 1.19 -2.19 5.29
CA ALA A 111 1.21 -2.12 3.82
C ALA A 111 2.37 -1.23 3.31
N VAL A 112 2.66 -0.13 4.01
CA VAL A 112 3.81 0.72 3.69
C VAL A 112 5.11 -0.04 3.89
N GLU A 113 5.34 -0.67 5.04
CA GLU A 113 6.58 -1.44 5.27
C GLU A 113 6.76 -2.61 4.29
N GLU A 114 5.67 -3.27 3.88
CA GLU A 114 5.71 -4.28 2.83
C GLU A 114 6.21 -3.70 1.49
N VAL A 115 5.66 -2.56 1.06
CA VAL A 115 6.10 -1.88 -0.16
C VAL A 115 7.54 -1.40 -0.05
N ARG A 116 7.94 -0.84 1.09
CA ARG A 116 9.31 -0.35 1.31
C ARG A 116 10.33 -1.50 1.27
N THR A 117 10.00 -2.64 1.86
CA THR A 117 10.82 -3.86 1.77
C THR A 117 10.96 -4.31 0.32
N TYR A 118 9.84 -4.34 -0.43
CA TYR A 118 9.85 -4.68 -1.85
C TYR A 118 10.71 -3.73 -2.70
N ILE A 119 10.70 -2.43 -2.39
CA ILE A 119 11.54 -1.44 -3.08
C ILE A 119 13.03 -1.67 -2.78
N SER A 120 13.39 -1.86 -1.51
CA SER A 120 14.78 -2.16 -1.11
C SER A 120 15.32 -3.41 -1.82
N GLU A 121 14.52 -4.49 -1.85
CA GLU A 121 14.88 -5.72 -2.58
C GLU A 121 15.07 -5.50 -4.09
N LEU A 122 14.24 -4.64 -4.70
CA LEU A 122 14.31 -4.35 -6.14
C LEU A 122 15.53 -3.49 -6.49
N LEU A 123 15.86 -2.51 -5.64
CA LEU A 123 16.94 -1.55 -5.88
C LEU A 123 18.31 -2.06 -5.39
N GLY A 124 18.33 -3.09 -4.55
CA GLY A 124 19.57 -3.65 -3.99
C GLY A 124 20.19 -2.81 -2.87
N ASP A 125 19.36 -2.02 -2.18
CA ASP A 125 19.74 -1.13 -1.06
C ASP A 125 19.43 -1.74 0.31
#